data_AF-A0A349DPT7-F1
#
_entry.id   AF-A0A349DPT7-F1
#
_cell.length_a   1.000
_cell.length_b   1.000
_cell.length_c   1.000
_cell.angle_alpha   90.00
_cell.angle_beta   90.00
_cell.angle_gamma   90.00
#
_symmetry.space_group_name_H-M   'P 1'
#
loop_
_entity.id
_entity.type
_entity.pdbx_description
1 polymer ?
#
loop_
_entity_poly.entity_id
_entity_poly.type
_entity_poly.pdbx_seq_one_letter_code
_entity_poly.pdbx_strand_id
1 'polypeptide(L)'
;MKKFIAKNIWLLSLGLLLITSCAKKSDDPQPENNEPFSSALIERQQVVQIPTAFANNNTNRFAVETRGYINATNAVFTAYSGFLAIPANSTSNGNGSWTWTDFQGNQITYTSTLANGQYSVTMDAKFSDGTAYRVYEATERQDGTLGKITWFDTDGTAALVMDWKYENGLFTSTIVSDGQRFVSESNDNLSGTIKVYDNDVLIFTGTWQSTGAGECVSYNSDGTQNETGSW
;
A
#
# COMPACT_ATOMS: atom_id res chain seq x y z
N MET A 1 41.12 -45.64 -24.27
CA MET A 1 40.87 -47.08 -24.53
C MET A 1 39.39 -47.35 -24.32
N LYS A 2 38.75 -47.96 -25.33
CA LYS A 2 37.43 -48.63 -25.34
C LYS A 2 36.17 -47.83 -24.95
N LYS A 3 35.41 -47.50 -26.01
CA LYS A 3 33.94 -47.44 -26.05
C LYS A 3 33.34 -48.71 -25.41
N PHE A 4 32.19 -48.57 -24.75
CA PHE A 4 31.15 -49.58 -24.84
C PHE A 4 29.80 -48.92 -25.15
N ILE A 5 29.29 -49.30 -26.31
CA ILE A 5 27.93 -49.14 -26.80
C ILE A 5 27.14 -50.34 -26.28
N ALA A 6 25.93 -50.13 -25.78
CA ALA A 6 24.86 -51.11 -25.95
C ALA A 6 23.51 -50.41 -25.92
N LYS A 7 22.94 -50.30 -27.12
CA LYS A 7 21.52 -50.07 -27.40
C LYS A 7 20.75 -51.37 -27.14
N ASN A 8 19.41 -51.24 -27.11
CA ASN A 8 18.40 -52.25 -27.42
C ASN A 8 18.01 -53.20 -26.25
N ILE A 9 16.73 -53.53 -25.95
CA ILE A 9 15.55 -53.59 -26.81
C ILE A 9 14.27 -54.02 -25.98
N TRP A 10 13.07 -53.82 -26.58
CA TRP A 10 11.68 -54.31 -26.28
C TRP A 10 10.87 -53.60 -25.16
N LEU A 11 9.88 -52.75 -25.47
CA LEU A 11 8.49 -53.00 -25.93
C LEU A 11 7.58 -53.63 -24.86
N LEU A 12 6.63 -52.84 -24.36
CA LEU A 12 5.22 -53.21 -24.29
C LEU A 12 4.35 -51.96 -24.06
N SER A 13 3.62 -51.64 -25.11
CA SER A 13 2.41 -50.83 -25.16
C SER A 13 1.37 -51.28 -24.12
N LEU A 14 0.76 -50.32 -23.42
CA LEU A 14 -0.70 -50.30 -23.26
C LEU A 14 -1.14 -48.92 -22.78
N GLY A 15 -1.99 -48.28 -23.56
CA GLY A 15 -2.61 -47.02 -23.18
C GLY A 15 -3.58 -47.21 -22.03
N LEU A 16 -3.61 -46.23 -21.12
CA LEU A 16 -4.83 -45.80 -20.45
C LEU A 16 -4.80 -44.27 -20.39
N LEU A 17 -5.45 -43.66 -21.39
CA LEU A 17 -6.12 -42.38 -21.22
C LEU A 17 -7.23 -42.59 -20.19
N LEU A 18 -6.95 -42.25 -18.94
CA LEU A 18 -7.97 -42.01 -17.92
C LEU A 18 -8.11 -40.50 -17.76
N ILE A 19 -8.97 -39.94 -18.61
CA ILE A 19 -9.79 -38.78 -18.27
C ILE A 19 -10.73 -39.23 -17.14
N THR A 20 -10.38 -38.88 -15.91
CA THR A 20 -11.32 -38.79 -14.78
C THR A 20 -11.28 -37.33 -14.34
N SER A 21 -12.25 -36.52 -14.78
CA SER A 21 -13.47 -36.25 -14.02
C SER A 21 -13.17 -35.57 -12.68
N CYS A 22 -13.53 -34.30 -12.59
CA CYS A 22 -13.52 -33.45 -11.42
C CYS A 22 -13.92 -34.17 -10.12
N ALA A 23 -13.00 -34.23 -9.17
CA ALA A 23 -13.36 -34.17 -7.76
C ALA A 23 -13.03 -32.74 -7.30
N LYS A 24 -14.08 -31.92 -7.11
CA LYS A 24 -13.97 -30.70 -6.30
C LYS A 24 -13.54 -31.14 -4.89
N LYS A 25 -12.26 -31.02 -4.59
CA LYS A 25 -11.81 -30.71 -3.23
C LYS A 25 -11.81 -29.20 -3.13
N SER A 26 -12.96 -28.64 -2.74
CA SER A 26 -12.93 -27.41 -1.97
C SER A 26 -12.20 -27.74 -0.67
N ASP A 27 -11.39 -26.82 -0.19
CA ASP A 27 -10.57 -26.92 1.02
C ASP A 27 -9.24 -27.66 0.77
N ASP A 28 -8.42 -27.09 -0.12
CA ASP A 28 -7.00 -27.06 0.20
C ASP A 28 -6.91 -26.25 1.51
N PRO A 29 -6.48 -26.84 2.64
CA PRO A 29 -6.30 -26.08 3.86
C PRO A 29 -5.34 -24.96 3.52
N GLN A 30 -5.81 -23.71 3.59
CA GLN A 30 -4.91 -22.59 3.42
C GLN A 30 -3.77 -22.79 4.42
N PRO A 31 -2.51 -22.63 4.00
CA PRO A 31 -1.39 -22.71 4.93
C PRO A 31 -1.69 -21.78 6.09
N GLU A 32 -1.56 -22.28 7.33
CA GLU A 32 -1.73 -21.46 8.52
C GLU A 32 -0.88 -20.20 8.36
N ASN A 33 -1.53 -19.03 8.39
CA ASN A 33 -0.83 -17.76 8.32
C ASN A 33 -0.22 -17.47 9.70
N ASN A 34 0.96 -18.03 9.94
CA ASN A 34 1.64 -17.93 11.23
C ASN A 34 2.58 -16.72 11.33
N GLU A 35 2.82 -16.02 10.23
CA GLU A 35 3.66 -14.82 10.18
C GLU A 35 2.79 -13.54 10.16
N PRO A 36 3.16 -12.51 10.93
CA PRO A 36 2.55 -11.19 10.83
C PRO A 36 2.57 -10.67 9.39
N PHE A 37 1.52 -9.96 8.99
CA PHE A 37 1.57 -9.26 7.72
C PHE A 37 2.64 -8.18 7.74
N SER A 38 3.45 -8.17 6.69
CA SER A 38 4.45 -7.14 6.42
C SER A 38 4.09 -6.52 5.07
N SER A 39 3.84 -5.23 5.06
CA SER A 39 3.55 -4.50 3.81
C SER A 39 4.76 -4.56 2.88
N ALA A 40 4.52 -4.80 1.59
CA ALA A 40 5.57 -4.73 0.58
C ALA A 40 6.02 -3.27 0.34
N LEU A 41 5.23 -2.29 0.78
CA LEU A 41 5.63 -0.88 0.76
C LEU A 41 6.75 -0.56 1.74
N ILE A 42 7.03 -1.38 2.76
CA ILE A 42 8.19 -1.21 3.66
C ILE A 42 9.50 -1.16 2.87
N GLU A 43 9.57 -1.91 1.78
CA GLU A 43 10.76 -1.97 0.93
C GLU A 43 10.93 -0.71 0.07
N ARG A 44 9.89 0.13 -0.03
CA ARG A 44 9.92 1.38 -0.78
C ARG A 44 10.23 2.55 0.16
N GLN A 45 11.46 3.08 0.07
CA GLN A 45 11.86 4.28 0.83
C GLN A 45 10.96 5.50 0.54
N GLN A 46 10.50 5.65 -0.70
CA GLN A 46 9.59 6.71 -1.14
C GLN A 46 8.68 6.15 -2.24
N VAL A 47 7.38 6.39 -2.11
CA VAL A 47 6.38 5.95 -3.10
C VAL A 47 6.18 6.96 -4.22
N VAL A 48 6.35 8.26 -3.92
CA VAL A 48 6.46 9.32 -4.92
C VAL A 48 7.92 9.74 -4.99
N GLN A 49 8.57 9.37 -6.09
CA GLN A 49 9.97 9.67 -6.34
C GLN A 49 10.10 10.91 -7.24
N ILE A 50 11.14 11.71 -7.00
CA ILE A 50 11.42 12.93 -7.75
C ILE A 50 12.88 12.97 -8.24
N PRO A 51 13.18 13.65 -9.36
CA PRO A 51 14.55 13.78 -9.84
C PRO A 51 15.41 14.60 -8.88
N THR A 52 16.72 14.29 -8.80
CA THR A 52 17.68 15.00 -7.94
C THR A 52 17.70 16.51 -8.17
N ALA A 53 17.56 16.95 -9.43
CA ALA A 53 17.49 18.38 -9.75
C ALA A 53 16.29 19.07 -9.10
N PHE A 54 15.13 18.39 -9.07
CA PHE A 54 13.94 18.89 -8.38
C PHE A 54 14.10 18.81 -6.86
N ALA A 55 14.62 17.69 -6.34
CA ALA A 55 14.88 17.50 -4.91
C ALA A 55 15.79 18.59 -4.31
N ASN A 56 16.77 19.06 -5.08
CA ASN A 56 17.75 20.04 -4.63
C ASN A 56 17.38 21.50 -4.95
N ASN A 57 16.24 21.76 -5.61
CA ASN A 57 15.80 23.12 -5.95
C ASN A 57 15.20 23.82 -4.72
N ASN A 58 16.07 24.31 -3.82
CA ASN A 58 15.68 24.91 -2.54
C ASN A 58 15.44 26.42 -2.60
N THR A 59 15.66 27.05 -3.76
CA THR A 59 15.50 28.50 -3.94
C THR A 59 14.21 28.89 -4.65
N ASN A 60 13.67 28.01 -5.50
CA ASN A 60 12.38 28.25 -6.14
C ASN A 60 11.24 27.85 -5.19
N ARG A 61 10.40 28.81 -4.79
CA ARG A 61 9.28 28.57 -3.87
C ARG A 61 8.28 27.53 -4.36
N PHE A 62 8.02 27.47 -5.68
CA PHE A 62 7.07 26.52 -6.27
C PHE A 62 7.60 25.10 -6.19
N ALA A 63 8.91 24.93 -6.38
CA ALA A 63 9.57 23.65 -6.17
C ALA A 63 9.48 23.22 -4.70
N VAL A 64 9.74 24.14 -3.76
CA VAL A 64 9.66 23.88 -2.31
C VAL A 64 8.24 23.48 -1.89
N GLU A 65 7.22 24.21 -2.35
CA GLU A 65 5.80 23.95 -2.04
C GLU A 65 5.36 22.59 -2.60
N THR A 66 5.64 22.31 -3.88
CA THR A 66 5.33 21.02 -4.51
C THR A 66 5.98 19.86 -3.75
N ARG A 67 7.26 20.01 -3.35
CA ARG A 67 7.93 19.00 -2.51
C ARG A 67 7.30 18.87 -1.13
N GLY A 68 6.74 19.93 -0.56
CA GLY A 68 6.00 19.87 0.70
C GLY A 68 4.84 18.87 0.63
N TYR A 69 4.03 18.93 -0.42
CA TYR A 69 2.93 17.99 -0.63
C TYR A 69 3.39 16.56 -0.94
N ILE A 70 4.47 16.41 -1.70
CA ILE A 70 5.08 15.10 -1.96
C ILE A 70 5.64 14.48 -0.67
N ASN A 71 6.29 15.28 0.16
CA ASN A 71 6.83 14.83 1.45
C ASN A 71 5.70 14.44 2.42
N ALA A 72 4.59 15.18 2.44
CA ALA A 72 3.40 14.80 3.21
C ALA A 72 2.86 13.43 2.76
N THR A 73 2.74 13.22 1.44
CA THR A 73 2.34 11.93 0.87
C THR A 73 3.27 10.81 1.31
N ASN A 74 4.59 10.96 1.08
CA ASN A 74 5.58 9.96 1.46
C ASN A 74 5.64 9.70 2.98
N ALA A 75 5.39 10.72 3.81
CA ALA A 75 5.35 10.57 5.26
C ALA A 75 4.17 9.69 5.71
N VAL A 76 2.98 9.85 5.11
CA VAL A 76 1.82 9.00 5.40
C VAL A 76 2.09 7.54 5.01
N PHE A 77 2.67 7.32 3.83
CA PHE A 77 3.06 5.97 3.39
C PHE A 77 4.16 5.34 4.27
N THR A 78 5.10 6.15 4.76
CA THR A 78 6.11 5.68 5.72
C THR A 78 5.45 5.28 7.03
N ALA A 79 4.51 6.09 7.55
CA ALA A 79 3.80 5.81 8.79
C ALA A 79 2.92 4.55 8.67
N TYR A 80 2.27 4.33 7.53
CA TYR A 80 1.46 3.14 7.24
C TYR A 80 2.17 1.84 7.63
N SER A 81 3.42 1.68 7.18
CA SER A 81 4.20 0.49 7.51
C SER A 81 4.42 0.27 9.00
N GLY A 82 4.63 1.36 9.75
CA GLY A 82 4.79 1.31 11.20
C GLY A 82 3.52 0.88 11.92
N PHE A 83 2.34 1.27 11.42
CA PHE A 83 1.05 0.93 12.03
C PHE A 83 0.67 -0.55 11.88
N LEU A 84 1.28 -1.25 10.93
CA LEU A 84 1.04 -2.66 10.68
C LEU A 84 1.95 -3.58 11.50
N ALA A 85 2.96 -3.01 12.16
CA ALA A 85 3.89 -3.77 12.97
C ALA A 85 3.20 -4.33 14.22
N ILE A 86 3.25 -5.65 14.38
CA ILE A 86 2.80 -6.33 15.60
C ILE A 86 3.94 -6.27 16.63
N PRO A 87 3.69 -5.81 17.87
CA PRO A 87 4.74 -5.68 18.86
C PRO A 87 5.21 -7.04 19.39
N ALA A 88 6.45 -7.10 19.86
CA ALA A 88 7.09 -8.34 20.33
C ALA A 88 6.42 -8.95 21.57
N ASN A 89 5.66 -8.17 22.35
CA ASN A 89 4.91 -8.65 23.51
C ASN A 89 3.50 -9.17 23.16
N SER A 90 3.20 -9.36 21.87
CA SER A 90 1.94 -9.94 21.44
C SER A 90 1.87 -11.45 21.71
N THR A 91 0.64 -11.93 21.90
CA THR A 91 0.31 -13.35 21.98
C THR A 91 -0.35 -13.75 20.66
N SER A 92 0.19 -14.76 19.98
CA SER A 92 -0.46 -15.37 18.81
C SER A 92 -1.61 -16.25 19.27
N ASN A 93 -2.77 -16.07 18.65
CA ASN A 93 -3.96 -16.90 18.84
C ASN A 93 -4.11 -17.96 17.73
N GLY A 94 -3.12 -18.06 16.83
CA GLY A 94 -3.19 -18.87 15.61
C GLY A 94 -4.01 -18.20 14.49
N ASN A 95 -3.92 -18.78 13.29
CA ASN A 95 -4.69 -18.35 12.11
C ASN A 95 -4.61 -16.85 11.80
N GLY A 96 -3.40 -16.28 11.88
CA GLY A 96 -3.19 -14.86 11.59
C GLY A 96 -3.82 -13.91 12.59
N SER A 97 -4.04 -14.33 13.84
CA SER A 97 -4.56 -13.47 14.91
C SER A 97 -3.55 -13.26 16.03
N TRP A 98 -3.38 -12.02 16.48
CA TRP A 98 -2.51 -11.64 17.58
C TRP A 98 -3.22 -10.67 18.52
N THR A 99 -2.92 -10.76 19.81
CA THR A 99 -3.44 -9.85 20.82
C THR A 99 -2.34 -9.32 21.73
N TRP A 100 -2.46 -8.06 22.14
CA TRP A 100 -1.59 -7.45 23.15
C TRP A 100 -2.36 -6.40 23.95
N THR A 101 -1.74 -5.93 25.02
CA THR A 101 -2.22 -4.77 25.77
C THR A 101 -1.33 -3.58 25.46
N ASP A 102 -1.92 -2.45 25.10
CA ASP A 102 -1.18 -1.21 24.87
C ASP A 102 -0.69 -0.58 26.19
N PHE A 103 0.05 0.52 26.11
CA PHE A 103 0.57 1.21 27.30
C PHE A 103 -0.51 1.83 28.21
N GLN A 104 -1.75 1.94 27.73
CA GLN A 104 -2.88 2.51 28.44
C GLN A 104 -3.78 1.42 29.06
N GLY A 105 -3.44 0.15 28.85
CA GLY A 105 -4.23 -0.98 29.37
C GLY A 105 -5.35 -1.43 28.43
N ASN A 106 -5.43 -0.89 27.21
CA ASN A 106 -6.43 -1.31 26.23
C ASN A 106 -6.02 -2.63 25.58
N GLN A 107 -6.98 -3.51 25.36
CA GLN A 107 -6.75 -4.75 24.64
C GLN A 107 -6.81 -4.48 23.13
N ILE A 108 -5.75 -4.86 22.42
CA ILE A 108 -5.67 -4.77 20.97
C ILE A 108 -5.75 -6.17 20.37
N THR A 109 -6.54 -6.32 19.31
CA THR A 109 -6.62 -7.53 18.49
C THR A 109 -6.24 -7.18 17.07
N TYR A 110 -5.27 -7.90 16.52
CA TYR A 110 -4.86 -7.78 15.12
C TYR A 110 -5.22 -9.08 14.39
N THR A 111 -5.76 -8.97 13.20
CA THR A 111 -6.07 -10.11 12.33
C THR A 111 -5.50 -9.88 10.95
N SER A 112 -4.86 -10.88 10.36
CA SER A 112 -4.38 -10.89 8.98
C SER A 112 -4.74 -12.19 8.29
N THR A 113 -5.38 -12.07 7.14
CA THR A 113 -5.78 -13.20 6.28
C THR A 113 -5.18 -13.00 4.89
N LEU A 114 -4.85 -14.09 4.22
CA LEU A 114 -4.33 -14.06 2.85
C LEU A 114 -5.23 -14.90 1.96
N ALA A 115 -5.91 -14.29 1.00
CA ALA A 115 -6.75 -14.99 0.03
C ALA A 115 -6.46 -14.46 -1.38
N ASN A 116 -6.31 -15.38 -2.35
CA ASN A 116 -6.11 -15.03 -3.76
C ASN A 116 -4.96 -14.03 -4.02
N GLY A 117 -3.88 -14.11 -3.25
CA GLY A 117 -2.73 -13.20 -3.37
C GLY A 117 -2.96 -11.79 -2.83
N GLN A 118 -3.99 -11.60 -2.00
CA GLN A 118 -4.29 -10.33 -1.32
C GLN A 118 -4.43 -10.57 0.18
N TYR A 119 -3.69 -9.79 0.95
CA TYR A 119 -3.84 -9.68 2.39
C TYR A 119 -5.05 -8.82 2.73
N SER A 120 -5.77 -9.20 3.78
CA SER A 120 -6.78 -8.41 4.46
C SER A 120 -6.45 -8.38 5.95
N VAL A 121 -6.29 -7.18 6.49
CA VAL A 121 -5.79 -6.92 7.84
C VAL A 121 -6.75 -6.03 8.61
N THR A 122 -6.98 -6.32 9.87
CA THR A 122 -7.72 -5.45 10.78
C THR A 122 -6.98 -5.29 12.10
N MET A 123 -7.16 -4.12 12.72
CA MET A 123 -6.82 -3.89 14.11
C MET A 123 -8.05 -3.37 14.84
N ASP A 124 -8.43 -4.04 15.93
CA ASP A 124 -9.53 -3.68 16.81
C ASP A 124 -8.98 -3.34 18.19
N ALA A 125 -9.50 -2.28 18.80
CA ALA A 125 -9.15 -1.87 20.16
C ALA A 125 -10.37 -2.00 21.08
N LYS A 126 -10.13 -2.49 22.30
CA LYS A 126 -11.12 -2.59 23.38
C LYS A 126 -10.58 -1.91 24.63
N PHE A 127 -11.32 -0.91 25.07
CA PHE A 127 -10.98 -0.06 26.19
C PHE A 127 -11.51 -0.65 27.49
N SER A 128 -10.94 -0.19 28.60
CA SER A 128 -11.29 -0.69 29.94
C SER A 128 -12.73 -0.35 30.36
N ASP A 129 -13.32 0.68 29.79
CA ASP A 129 -14.73 1.07 29.96
C ASP A 129 -15.71 0.17 29.16
N GLY A 130 -15.19 -0.76 28.36
CA GLY A 130 -15.96 -1.66 27.50
C GLY A 130 -16.18 -1.15 26.08
N THR A 131 -15.78 0.09 25.76
CA THR A 131 -15.84 0.63 24.40
C THR A 131 -14.92 -0.18 23.49
N ALA A 132 -15.41 -0.53 22.31
CA ALA A 132 -14.62 -1.24 21.31
C ALA A 132 -14.87 -0.66 19.92
N TYR A 133 -13.81 -0.51 19.14
CA TYR A 133 -13.90 -0.03 17.76
C TYR A 133 -12.76 -0.59 16.91
N ARG A 134 -12.98 -0.55 15.59
CA ARG A 134 -11.99 -0.87 14.56
C ARG A 134 -11.02 0.31 14.47
N VAL A 135 -9.75 0.12 14.77
CA VAL A 135 -8.72 1.17 14.60
C VAL A 135 -8.39 1.36 13.13
N TYR A 136 -8.19 0.26 12.40
CA TYR A 136 -8.05 0.28 10.95
C TYR A 136 -8.45 -1.02 10.29
N GLU A 137 -8.71 -0.94 9.00
CA GLU A 137 -8.75 -2.07 8.08
C GLU A 137 -7.88 -1.79 6.86
N ALA A 138 -7.15 -2.80 6.39
CA ALA A 138 -6.26 -2.68 5.25
C ALA A 138 -6.37 -3.89 4.33
N THR A 139 -6.12 -3.66 3.05
CA THR A 139 -5.88 -4.72 2.08
C THR A 139 -4.66 -4.39 1.26
N GLU A 140 -3.85 -5.39 0.92
CA GLU A 140 -2.67 -5.21 0.09
C GLU A 140 -2.39 -6.49 -0.70
N ARG A 141 -2.13 -6.38 -2.01
CA ARG A 141 -1.63 -7.51 -2.80
C ARG A 141 -0.24 -7.89 -2.34
N GLN A 142 0.10 -9.19 -2.37
CA GLN A 142 1.41 -9.68 -1.93
C GLN A 142 2.60 -9.02 -2.65
N ASP A 143 2.40 -8.54 -3.87
CA ASP A 143 3.41 -7.83 -4.68
C ASP A 143 3.45 -6.31 -4.42
N GLY A 144 2.64 -5.78 -3.49
CA GLY A 144 2.53 -4.36 -3.16
C GLY A 144 1.90 -3.49 -4.23
N THR A 145 1.43 -4.08 -5.35
CA THR A 145 0.96 -3.33 -6.52
C THR A 145 -0.41 -2.69 -6.34
N LEU A 146 -1.15 -3.07 -5.31
CA LEU A 146 -2.47 -2.53 -5.02
C LEU A 146 -2.72 -2.65 -3.54
N GLY A 147 -3.23 -1.61 -2.93
CA GLY A 147 -3.73 -1.68 -1.57
C GLY A 147 -4.55 -0.48 -1.17
N LYS A 148 -5.16 -0.63 0.00
CA LYS A 148 -5.99 0.37 0.63
C LYS A 148 -5.91 0.18 2.14
N ILE A 149 -5.90 1.26 2.89
CA ILE A 149 -6.13 1.25 4.32
C ILE A 149 -7.12 2.36 4.69
N THR A 150 -7.94 2.09 5.68
CA THR A 150 -8.84 3.04 6.31
C THR A 150 -8.59 3.00 7.81
N TRP A 151 -8.23 4.15 8.37
CA TRP A 151 -8.21 4.38 9.82
C TRP A 151 -9.52 5.00 10.24
N PHE A 152 -10.02 4.57 11.39
CA PHE A 152 -11.28 5.05 11.92
C PHE A 152 -11.09 5.79 13.23
N ASP A 153 -11.96 6.78 13.44
CA ASP A 153 -12.21 7.35 14.75
C ASP A 153 -13.02 6.38 15.63
N THR A 154 -13.12 6.72 16.91
CA THR A 154 -13.80 5.88 17.92
C THR A 154 -15.28 5.67 17.63
N ASP A 155 -15.91 6.55 16.85
CA ASP A 155 -17.30 6.45 16.40
C ASP A 155 -17.47 5.60 15.12
N GLY A 156 -16.38 5.10 14.55
CA GLY A 156 -16.35 4.29 13.34
C GLY A 156 -16.35 5.11 12.04
N THR A 157 -16.25 6.44 12.11
CA THR A 157 -16.05 7.26 10.91
C THR A 157 -14.63 7.15 10.39
N ALA A 158 -14.44 7.23 9.07
CA ALA A 158 -13.10 7.16 8.48
C ALA A 158 -12.34 8.47 8.74
N ALA A 159 -11.31 8.41 9.57
CA ALA A 159 -10.43 9.53 9.87
C ALA A 159 -9.40 9.75 8.75
N LEU A 160 -8.86 8.65 8.19
CA LEU A 160 -7.92 8.68 7.09
C LEU A 160 -8.14 7.49 6.16
N VAL A 161 -8.18 7.74 4.85
CA VAL A 161 -8.21 6.71 3.81
C VAL A 161 -7.00 6.89 2.92
N MET A 162 -6.23 5.82 2.72
CA MET A 162 -5.13 5.80 1.76
C MET A 162 -5.31 4.62 0.82
N ASP A 163 -5.27 4.85 -0.48
CA ASP A 163 -5.23 3.81 -1.51
C ASP A 163 -4.08 4.04 -2.48
N TRP A 164 -3.57 2.95 -3.04
CA TRP A 164 -2.52 3.01 -4.03
C TRP A 164 -2.62 1.88 -5.05
N LYS A 165 -2.05 2.14 -6.21
CA LYS A 165 -1.91 1.18 -7.29
C LYS A 165 -0.59 1.42 -8.02
N TYR A 166 0.09 0.35 -8.42
CA TYR A 166 1.24 0.37 -9.30
C TYR A 166 0.94 -0.51 -10.51
N GLU A 167 0.89 0.08 -11.69
CA GLU A 167 0.60 -0.64 -12.93
C GLU A 167 1.34 0.04 -14.09
N ASN A 168 2.00 -0.75 -14.93
CA ASN A 168 2.67 -0.26 -16.14
C ASN A 168 3.68 0.88 -15.91
N GLY A 169 4.45 0.81 -14.82
CA GLY A 169 5.46 1.82 -14.48
C GLY A 169 4.91 3.12 -13.91
N LEU A 170 3.64 3.12 -13.50
CA LEU A 170 2.95 4.25 -12.88
C LEU A 170 2.45 3.86 -11.48
N PHE A 171 2.93 4.56 -10.47
CA PHE A 171 2.36 4.57 -9.13
C PHE A 171 1.28 5.66 -9.05
N THR A 172 0.07 5.31 -8.63
CA THR A 172 -1.01 6.25 -8.32
C THR A 172 -1.40 6.07 -6.86
N SER A 173 -1.66 7.16 -6.14
CA SER A 173 -2.22 7.09 -4.80
C SER A 173 -3.20 8.19 -4.50
N THR A 174 -4.15 7.88 -3.62
CA THR A 174 -5.07 8.84 -3.02
C THR A 174 -4.93 8.78 -1.51
N ILE A 175 -4.84 9.94 -0.86
CA ILE A 175 -4.94 10.08 0.60
C ILE A 175 -6.08 11.05 0.88
N VAL A 176 -7.00 10.68 1.76
CA VAL A 176 -8.11 11.51 2.23
C VAL A 176 -8.06 11.59 3.75
N SER A 177 -8.10 12.79 4.31
CA SER A 177 -8.11 13.03 5.76
C SER A 177 -8.72 14.40 6.05
N ASP A 178 -9.73 14.47 6.91
CA ASP A 178 -10.33 15.72 7.41
C ASP A 178 -10.57 16.79 6.31
N GLY A 179 -11.31 16.41 5.26
CA GLY A 179 -11.60 17.30 4.12
C GLY A 179 -10.44 17.52 3.14
N GLN A 180 -9.19 17.19 3.51
CA GLN A 180 -8.06 17.24 2.59
C GLN A 180 -7.97 15.95 1.76
N ARG A 181 -7.65 16.11 0.48
CA ARG A 181 -7.38 14.98 -0.42
C ARG A 181 -6.14 15.24 -1.27
N PHE A 182 -5.20 14.30 -1.24
CA PHE A 182 -4.01 14.27 -2.06
C PHE A 182 -4.17 13.19 -3.11
N VAL A 183 -3.92 13.53 -4.38
CA VAL A 183 -3.86 12.57 -5.48
C VAL A 183 -2.50 12.73 -6.14
N SER A 184 -1.71 11.67 -6.17
CA SER A 184 -0.36 11.71 -6.75
C SER A 184 -0.14 10.59 -7.76
N GLU A 185 0.64 10.93 -8.77
CA GLU A 185 1.09 10.03 -9.82
C GLU A 185 2.62 10.12 -9.89
N SER A 186 3.31 8.98 -9.87
CA SER A 186 4.77 8.90 -9.97
C SER A 186 5.16 7.81 -10.97
N ASN A 187 5.86 8.20 -12.02
CA ASN A 187 6.32 7.30 -13.07
C ASN A 187 7.73 6.80 -12.76
N ASP A 188 8.10 5.63 -13.30
CA ASP A 188 9.44 5.05 -13.15
C ASP A 188 10.56 5.96 -13.70
N ASN A 189 10.23 6.84 -14.65
CA ASN A 189 11.17 7.84 -15.18
C ASN A 189 11.35 9.06 -14.26
N LEU A 190 10.78 9.03 -13.05
CA LEU A 190 10.77 10.09 -12.04
C LEU A 190 9.93 11.33 -12.38
N SER A 191 9.16 11.33 -13.47
CA SER A 191 8.14 12.36 -13.73
C SER A 191 6.85 12.06 -12.96
N GLY A 192 6.00 13.06 -12.74
CA GLY A 192 4.76 12.83 -12.02
C GLY A 192 3.89 14.05 -11.85
N THR A 193 2.78 13.84 -11.15
CA THR A 193 1.81 14.86 -10.81
C THR A 193 1.40 14.75 -9.35
N ILE A 194 0.98 15.88 -8.77
CA ILE A 194 0.29 15.92 -7.49
C ILE A 194 -0.86 16.92 -7.57
N LYS A 195 -2.01 16.54 -7.04
CA LYS A 195 -3.18 17.40 -6.88
C LYS A 195 -3.59 17.40 -5.41
N VAL A 196 -3.89 18.58 -4.89
CA VAL A 196 -4.35 18.75 -3.52
C VAL A 196 -5.70 19.41 -3.55
N TYR A 197 -6.62 18.85 -2.78
CA TYR A 197 -7.98 19.33 -2.62
C TYR A 197 -8.22 19.63 -1.15
N ASP A 198 -9.04 20.64 -0.90
CA ASP A 198 -9.60 20.98 0.40
C ASP A 198 -11.11 21.08 0.26
N ASN A 199 -11.85 20.25 1.01
CA ASN A 199 -13.31 20.12 0.94
C ASN A 199 -13.82 19.96 -0.51
N ASP A 200 -13.18 19.05 -1.24
CA ASP A 200 -13.41 18.76 -2.67
C ASP A 200 -13.09 19.90 -3.67
N VAL A 201 -12.61 21.05 -3.20
CA VAL A 201 -12.11 22.13 -4.05
C VAL A 201 -10.64 21.88 -4.36
N LEU A 202 -10.28 21.86 -5.65
CA LEU A 202 -8.87 21.79 -6.07
C LEU A 202 -8.15 23.06 -5.63
N ILE A 203 -7.13 22.94 -4.80
CA ILE A 203 -6.35 24.08 -4.28
C ILE A 203 -4.92 24.13 -4.85
N PHE A 204 -4.41 22.99 -5.35
CA PHE A 204 -3.07 22.93 -5.92
C PHE A 204 -2.95 21.83 -6.97
N THR A 205 -2.19 22.09 -8.04
CA THR A 205 -1.69 21.08 -8.98
C THR A 205 -0.21 21.34 -9.24
N GLY A 206 0.61 20.30 -9.14
CA GLY A 206 2.01 20.33 -9.55
C GLY A 206 2.30 19.20 -10.54
N THR A 207 3.09 19.49 -11.57
CA THR A 207 3.57 18.53 -12.56
C THR A 207 5.08 18.69 -12.70
N TRP A 208 5.82 17.58 -12.74
CA TRP A 208 7.26 17.62 -12.95
C TRP A 208 7.70 16.60 -13.98
N GLN A 209 8.79 16.93 -14.67
CA GLN A 209 9.42 16.10 -15.68
C GLN A 209 10.60 15.34 -15.08
N SER A 210 11.05 14.30 -15.77
CA SER A 210 12.24 13.50 -15.40
C SER A 210 13.54 14.34 -15.34
N THR A 211 13.56 15.48 -16.03
CA THR A 211 14.67 16.45 -16.01
C THR A 211 14.74 17.25 -14.69
N GLY A 212 13.68 17.23 -13.89
CA GLY A 212 13.53 18.01 -12.67
C GLY A 212 12.85 19.38 -12.86
N ALA A 213 12.61 19.80 -14.10
CA ALA A 213 11.78 20.96 -14.40
C ALA A 213 10.31 20.66 -14.08
N GLY A 214 9.55 21.69 -13.71
CA GLY A 214 8.13 21.51 -13.43
C GLY A 214 7.34 22.80 -13.39
N GLU A 215 6.04 22.63 -13.23
CA GLU A 215 5.05 23.71 -13.19
C GLU A 215 3.98 23.42 -12.15
N CYS A 216 3.39 24.48 -11.60
CA CYS A 216 2.28 24.36 -10.69
C CYS A 216 1.22 25.44 -10.91
N VAL A 217 0.02 25.15 -10.44
CA VAL A 217 -1.11 26.07 -10.37
C VAL A 217 -1.70 25.97 -8.96
N SER A 218 -1.83 27.11 -8.28
CA SER A 218 -2.59 27.21 -7.04
C SER A 218 -3.95 27.84 -7.31
N TYR A 219 -4.92 27.52 -6.47
CA TYR A 219 -6.30 27.97 -6.59
C TYR A 219 -6.77 28.52 -5.25
N ASN A 220 -7.73 29.45 -5.29
CA ASN A 220 -8.42 29.94 -4.11
C ASN A 220 -9.38 28.88 -3.56
N SER A 221 -9.92 29.11 -2.36
CA SER A 221 -10.90 28.21 -1.73
C SER A 221 -12.23 28.10 -2.48
N ASP A 222 -12.48 28.94 -3.49
CA ASP A 222 -13.62 28.84 -4.41
C ASP A 222 -13.29 28.10 -5.73
N GLY A 223 -12.06 27.59 -5.86
CA GLY A 223 -11.58 26.87 -7.03
C GLY A 223 -11.13 27.77 -8.19
N THR A 224 -11.17 29.10 -8.03
CA THR A 224 -10.63 30.01 -9.04
C THR A 224 -9.11 29.97 -9.03
N GLN A 225 -8.49 30.03 -10.21
CA GLN A 225 -7.04 30.05 -10.32
C GLN A 225 -6.47 31.28 -9.61
N ASN A 226 -5.50 31.07 -8.72
CA ASN A 226 -4.82 32.11 -7.98
C ASN A 226 -3.49 32.46 -8.65
N GLU A 227 -2.58 31.48 -8.77
CA GLU A 227 -1.24 31.70 -9.27
C GLU A 227 -0.73 30.52 -10.11
N THR A 228 0.18 30.80 -11.05
CA THR A 228 0.94 29.80 -11.80
C THR A 228 2.43 29.98 -11.57
N GLY A 229 3.16 28.88 -11.45
CA GLY A 229 4.60 28.87 -11.21
C GLY A 229 5.33 27.81 -12.04
N SER A 230 6.64 28.00 -12.19
CA SER A 230 7.52 27.01 -12.83
C SER A 230 8.88 26.97 -12.13
N TRP A 231 9.60 25.86 -12.30
CA TRP A 231 10.94 25.67 -11.77
C TRP A 231 11.84 24.80 -12.64
#